data_AF-A0AAJ2H5G3-F1
#
_entry.id   AF-A0AAJ2H5G3-F1
#
_cell.length_a   1.000
_cell.length_b   1.000
_cell.length_c   1.000
_cell.angle_alpha   90.00
_cell.angle_beta   90.00
_cell.angle_gamma   90.00
#
_symmetry.space_group_name_H-M   'P 1'
#
loop_
_entity.id
_entity.type
_entity.pdbx_description
1 polymer ?
#
loop_
_entity_poly.entity_id
_entity_poly.type
_entity_poly.pdbx_seq_one_letter_code
_entity_poly.pdbx_strand_id
1 'polypeptide(L)'
;MQRLADFCADAILDYDKQRDLPALAGVSQLSPYINAGILSVRQCLQAALQAANGELFGGNEGVNTWITQLLWREFYQHILVGFEQVSQHQPFKA
;
A
#
# COMPACT_ATOMS: atom_id res chain seq x y z
N MET A 1 -6.79 15.43 2.69
CA MET A 1 -6.70 14.04 2.19
C MET A 1 -7.60 13.15 3.05
N GLN A 2 -8.91 13.33 2.91
CA GLN A 2 -9.89 12.75 3.82
C GLN A 2 -9.88 11.22 3.76
N ARG A 3 -9.83 10.64 2.56
CA ARG A 3 -9.84 9.19 2.35
C ARG A 3 -8.71 8.42 3.05
N LEU A 4 -7.48 8.94 3.03
CA LEU A 4 -6.36 8.32 3.76
C LEU A 4 -6.60 8.39 5.26
N ALA A 5 -7.07 9.54 5.75
CA ALA A 5 -7.36 9.72 7.17
C ALA A 5 -8.49 8.77 7.63
N ASP A 6 -9.59 8.69 6.89
CA ASP A 6 -10.71 7.78 7.17
C ASP A 6 -10.25 6.32 7.18
N PHE A 7 -9.43 5.93 6.20
CA PHE A 7 -8.90 4.57 6.13
C PHE A 7 -7.97 4.25 7.31
N CYS A 8 -7.05 5.17 7.64
CA CYS A 8 -6.10 4.97 8.74
C CYS A 8 -6.74 5.06 10.13
N ALA A 9 -7.93 5.67 10.26
CA ALA A 9 -8.63 5.78 11.53
C ALA A 9 -9.29 4.47 11.97
N ASP A 10 -9.66 3.59 11.04
CA ASP A 10 -10.43 2.38 11.36
C ASP A 10 -10.09 1.20 10.43
N ALA A 11 -10.44 1.29 9.15
CA ALA A 11 -10.38 0.16 8.21
C ALA A 11 -8.98 -0.46 8.04
N ILE A 12 -7.90 0.29 8.28
CA ILE A 12 -6.53 -0.24 8.24
C ILE A 12 -6.28 -1.34 9.29
N LEU A 13 -7.01 -1.32 10.41
CA LEU A 13 -6.79 -2.22 11.56
C LEU A 13 -7.23 -3.65 11.29
N ASP A 14 -8.18 -3.85 10.37
CA ASP A 14 -8.69 -5.15 9.92
C ASP A 14 -8.31 -5.44 8.45
N TYR A 15 -7.36 -4.69 7.90
CA TYR A 15 -6.97 -4.80 6.49
C TYR A 15 -6.50 -6.22 6.12
N ASP A 16 -5.78 -6.89 7.01
CA ASP A 16 -5.31 -8.26 6.86
C ASP A 16 -6.46 -9.27 6.65
N LYS A 17 -7.60 -9.04 7.30
CA LYS A 17 -8.78 -9.92 7.25
C LYS A 17 -9.73 -9.58 6.11
N GLN A 18 -9.85 -8.28 5.78
CA GLN A 18 -10.91 -7.80 4.91
C GLN A 18 -10.48 -7.55 3.46
N ARG A 19 -9.18 -7.39 3.18
CA ARG A 19 -8.69 -7.04 1.82
C ARG A 19 -9.11 -8.03 0.72
N ASP A 20 -9.29 -9.30 1.08
CA ASP A 20 -9.56 -10.40 0.15
C ASP A 20 -11.08 -10.65 0.00
N LEU A 21 -11.92 -9.88 0.70
CA LEU A 21 -13.38 -9.99 0.68
C LEU A 21 -13.99 -8.86 -0.18
N PRO A 22 -14.30 -9.11 -1.47
CA PRO A 22 -14.75 -8.05 -2.40
C PRO A 22 -16.11 -7.44 -2.04
N ALA A 23 -16.91 -8.11 -1.21
CA ALA A 23 -18.17 -7.56 -0.70
C ALA A 23 -17.95 -6.48 0.39
N LEU A 24 -16.76 -6.41 0.98
CA LEU A 24 -16.42 -5.43 2.02
C LEU A 24 -15.62 -4.27 1.44
N ALA A 25 -15.79 -3.09 2.01
CA ALA A 25 -14.95 -1.93 1.72
C ALA A 25 -13.59 -2.02 2.47
N GLY A 26 -12.92 -3.17 2.39
CA GLY A 26 -11.73 -3.52 3.19
C GLY A 26 -10.40 -2.97 2.67
N VAL A 27 -10.41 -2.10 1.65
CA VAL A 27 -9.19 -1.55 1.03
C VAL A 27 -9.25 -0.03 0.92
N SER A 28 -8.08 0.63 0.94
CA SER A 28 -7.96 2.10 1.01
C SER A 28 -8.50 2.84 -0.23
N GLN A 29 -8.54 2.16 -1.38
CA GLN A 29 -8.90 2.74 -2.69
C GLN A 29 -8.02 3.97 -3.05
N LEU A 30 -6.75 3.97 -2.61
CA LEU A 30 -5.83 5.09 -2.82
C LEU A 30 -4.97 4.98 -4.10
N SER A 31 -5.00 3.84 -4.79
CA SER A 31 -4.17 3.58 -5.98
C SER A 31 -4.24 4.66 -7.08
N PRO A 32 -5.41 5.20 -7.49
CA PRO A 32 -5.44 6.23 -8.53
C PRO A 32 -4.78 7.55 -8.09
N TYR A 33 -4.94 7.93 -6.82
CA TYR A 33 -4.35 9.16 -6.27
C TYR A 33 -2.83 9.04 -6.13
N ILE A 34 -2.34 7.85 -5.77
CA ILE A 34 -0.91 7.56 -5.70
C ILE A 34 -0.30 7.57 -7.11
N ASN A 35 -0.94 6.94 -8.08
CA ASN A 35 -0.44 6.90 -9.47
C ASN A 35 -0.45 8.27 -10.15
N ALA A 36 -1.43 9.12 -9.83
CA ALA A 36 -1.49 10.49 -10.32
C ALA A 36 -0.55 11.47 -9.59
N GLY A 37 0.18 11.02 -8.54
CA GLY A 37 1.06 11.88 -7.74
C GLY A 37 0.31 12.88 -6.83
N ILE A 38 -1.01 12.78 -6.73
CA ILE A 38 -1.85 13.58 -5.80
C ILE A 38 -1.54 13.20 -4.35
N LEU A 39 -1.15 11.94 -4.13
CA LEU A 39 -0.74 11.39 -2.86
C LEU A 39 0.63 10.73 -2.97
N SER A 40 1.59 11.16 -2.14
CA SER A 40 2.90 10.51 -2.09
C SER A 40 2.89 9.25 -1.21
N VAL A 41 3.65 8.24 -1.60
CA VAL A 41 3.80 7.00 -0.80
C VAL A 41 4.37 7.31 0.60
N ARG A 42 5.21 8.34 0.73
CA ARG A 42 5.74 8.80 2.03
C ARG A 42 4.63 9.31 2.96
N GLN A 43 3.64 10.04 2.43
CA GLN A 43 2.48 10.48 3.22
C GLN A 43 1.62 9.28 3.66
N CYS A 44 1.44 8.28 2.77
CA CYS A 44 0.76 7.03 3.13
C CYS A 44 1.47 6.32 4.29
N LEU A 45 2.79 6.15 4.19
CA LEU A 45 3.58 5.50 5.22
C LEU A 45 3.51 6.25 6.56
N GLN A 46 3.65 7.57 6.54
CA GLN A 46 3.53 8.39 7.75
C GLN A 46 2.16 8.24 8.43
N ALA A 47 1.06 8.23 7.66
CA ALA A 47 -0.28 8.03 8.21
C ALA A 47 -0.46 6.62 8.81
N ALA A 48 0.07 5.57 8.17
CA ALA A 48 0.04 4.23 8.72
C ALA A 48 0.88 4.08 9.99
N LEU A 49 2.07 4.69 10.04
CA LEU A 49 2.90 4.70 11.25
C LEU A 49 2.18 5.40 12.41
N GLN A 50 1.46 6.49 12.15
CA GLN A 50 0.64 7.14 13.18
C GLN A 50 -0.45 6.22 13.73
N ALA A 51 -1.10 5.42 12.86
CA ALA A 51 -2.07 4.42 13.28
C ALA A 51 -1.44 3.25 14.07
N ALA A 52 -0.15 2.97 13.88
CA ALA A 52 0.63 1.95 14.59
C ALA A 52 1.48 2.51 15.74
N ASN A 53 1.16 3.67 16.31
CA ASN A 53 1.93 4.30 17.41
C ASN A 53 3.43 4.52 17.09
N GLY A 54 3.77 4.71 15.82
CA GLY A 54 5.13 4.92 15.33
C GLY A 54 5.91 3.64 15.03
N GLU A 55 5.33 2.46 15.25
CA GLU A 55 5.98 1.19 14.95
C GLU A 55 5.85 0.83 13.47
N LEU A 56 6.97 0.48 12.84
CA LEU A 56 7.01 0.13 11.41
C LEU A 56 6.58 -1.30 11.15
N PHE A 57 6.95 -2.20 12.07
CA PHE A 57 6.47 -3.57 12.17
C PHE A 57 6.26 -3.86 13.65
N GLY A 58 5.01 -4.03 14.05
CA GLY A 58 4.64 -4.15 15.47
C GLY A 58 3.20 -3.69 15.68
N GLY A 59 2.62 -3.99 16.84
CA GLY A 59 1.24 -3.61 17.15
C GLY A 59 0.18 -4.38 16.35
N ASN A 60 -0.30 -3.81 15.23
CA ASN A 60 -1.48 -4.28 14.49
C ASN A 60 -1.12 -4.95 13.15
N GLU A 61 -1.64 -6.16 12.92
CA GLU A 61 -1.37 -6.97 11.73
C GLU A 61 -1.94 -6.38 10.43
N GLY A 62 -3.11 -5.73 10.50
CA GLY A 62 -3.70 -5.00 9.38
C GLY A 62 -2.80 -3.86 8.89
N VAL A 63 -2.27 -3.04 9.81
CA VAL A 63 -1.34 -1.96 9.48
C VAL A 63 -0.05 -2.50 8.86
N ASN A 64 0.55 -3.54 9.46
CA ASN A 64 1.74 -4.20 8.92
C ASN A 64 1.50 -4.70 7.49
N THR A 65 0.38 -5.40 7.28
CA THR A 65 -0.02 -5.94 5.98
C THR A 65 -0.22 -4.85 4.94
N TRP A 66 -0.82 -3.71 5.34
CA TRP A 66 -1.02 -2.57 4.46
C TRP A 66 0.31 -1.89 4.08
N ILE A 67 1.23 -1.71 5.03
CA ILE A 67 2.59 -1.20 4.75
C ILE A 67 3.30 -2.14 3.76
N THR A 68 3.17 -3.46 3.90
CA THR A 68 3.72 -4.40 2.92
C THR A 68 3.17 -4.19 1.51
N GLN A 69 1.91 -3.76 1.33
CA GLN A 69 1.39 -3.41 0.00
C GLN A 69 2.05 -2.15 -0.59
N LEU A 70 2.38 -1.16 0.24
CA LEU A 70 3.18 -0.02 -0.20
C LEU A 70 4.59 -0.48 -0.63
N LEU A 71 5.19 -1.41 0.10
CA LEU A 71 6.49 -1.98 -0.27
C LEU A 71 6.43 -2.76 -1.59
N TRP A 72 5.35 -3.51 -1.86
CA TRP A 72 5.15 -4.17 -3.15
C TRP A 72 5.13 -3.17 -4.31
N ARG A 73 4.49 -2.01 -4.14
CA ARG A 73 4.51 -0.95 -5.14
C ARG A 73 5.95 -0.51 -5.43
N GLU A 74 6.72 -0.15 -4.39
CA GLU A 74 8.11 0.29 -4.55
C GLU A 74 8.99 -0.80 -5.16
N PHE A 75 8.77 -2.06 -4.75
CA PHE A 75 9.45 -3.21 -5.34
C PHE A 75 9.21 -3.30 -6.85
N TYR A 76 7.97 -3.21 -7.32
CA TYR A 76 7.69 -3.24 -8.76
C TYR A 76 8.22 -2.02 -9.50
N GLN A 77 8.27 -0.84 -8.86
CA GLN A 77 8.95 0.32 -9.45
C GLN A 77 10.44 0.07 -9.63
N HIS A 78 11.11 -0.51 -8.64
CA HIS A 78 12.52 -0.88 -8.75
C HIS A 78 12.74 -1.99 -9.79
N ILE A 79 11.82 -2.95 -9.92
CA ILE A 79 11.90 -3.98 -10.96
C ILE A 79 11.84 -3.35 -12.36
N LEU A 80 10.94 -2.41 -12.60
CA LEU A 80 10.84 -1.74 -13.90
C LEU A 80 12.11 -0.97 -14.26
N VAL A 81 12.78 -0.38 -13.27
CA VAL A 81 14.06 0.33 -13.47
C VAL A 81 15.23 -0.65 -13.65
N GLY A 82 15.29 -1.71 -12.86
CA GLY A 82 16.40 -2.67 -12.87
C GLY A 82 16.32 -3.71 -14.00
N PHE A 83 15.13 -3.92 -14.58
CA PHE A 83 14.86 -4.93 -15.59
C PHE A 83 13.94 -4.35 -16.66
N GLU A 84 14.48 -3.49 -17.53
CA GLU A 84 13.73 -2.78 -18.58
C GLU A 84 12.86 -3.71 -19.44
N GLN A 85 13.33 -4.94 -19.70
CA GLN A 85 12.61 -5.94 -20.50
C GLN A 85 11.21 -6.28 -19.96
N VAL A 86 10.97 -6.10 -18.66
CA VAL A 86 9.67 -6.34 -18.01
C VAL A 86 8.59 -5.41 -18.58
N SER A 87 8.98 -4.23 -19.07
CA SER A 87 8.08 -3.28 -19.72
C SER A 87 7.95 -3.48 -21.24
N GLN A 88 8.66 -4.46 -21.81
CA GLN A 88 8.80 -4.64 -23.26
C GLN A 88 8.13 -5.92 -23.77
N HIS A 89 7.08 -6.39 -23.09
CA HIS A 89 6.38 -7.64 -23.40
C HIS A 89 7.26 -8.89 -23.38
N GLN A 90 8.38 -8.85 -22.64
CA GLN A 90 9.27 -10.00 -22.44
C GLN A 90 9.04 -10.63 -21.06
N PRO A 91 9.22 -11.97 -20.93
CA PRO A 91 9.12 -12.63 -19.64
C PRO A 91 10.29 -12.22 -18.72
N PHE A 92 10.07 -12.28 -17.40
CA PHE A 92 11.10 -11.92 -16.41
C PHE A 92 12.30 -12.89 -16.43
N LYS A 93 12.04 -14.18 -16.68
CA LYS A 93 13.04 -15.22 -16.95
C LYS A 93 12.72 -15.84 -18.30
N ALA A 94 13.76 -16.03 -19.11
CA ALA A 94 13.71 -16.74 -20.38
C ALA A 94 13.62 -18.26 -20.18
#